data_AF-A0AAW6M930-F1
#
_entry.id   AF-A0AAW6M930-F1
#
_cell.length_a   1.000
_cell.length_b   1.000
_cell.length_c   1.000
_cell.angle_alpha   90.00
_cell.angle_beta   90.00
_cell.angle_gamma   90.00
#
_symmetry.space_group_name_H-M   'P 1'
#
loop_
_entity.id
_entity.type
_entity.pdbx_description
1 polymer ?
#
loop_
_entity_poly.entity_id
_entity_poly.type
_entity_poly.pdbx_seq_one_letter_code
_entity_poly.pdbx_strand_id
1 'polypeptide(L)'
;MLAVVAPAQNKVQKSIPTIYVDDGGVMRWSDTKNEASFFGVNYTLPFAHAYRAMGYLGVDRKTAIDRDVYHMARLGLNAYRILIWDVEISDAEGNLLENEHLELLDYLIH
;
A
#
# COMPACT_ATOMS: atom_id res chain seq x y z
N MET A 1 11.34 -39.92 23.04
CA MET A 1 11.55 -38.63 22.36
C MET A 1 10.68 -37.59 23.05
N LEU A 2 11.29 -36.58 23.67
CA LEU A 2 10.58 -35.48 24.32
C LEU A 2 10.32 -34.40 23.28
N ALA A 3 9.06 -34.08 22.99
CA ALA A 3 8.69 -32.95 22.14
C ALA A 3 8.71 -31.68 23.00
N VAL A 4 9.63 -30.77 22.70
CA VAL A 4 9.64 -29.42 23.29
C VAL A 4 8.59 -28.60 22.55
N VAL A 5 7.49 -28.28 23.23
CA VAL A 5 6.51 -27.30 22.74
C VAL A 5 7.06 -25.92 23.05
N ALA A 6 7.51 -25.20 22.03
CA ALA A 6 7.89 -23.80 22.18
C ALA A 6 6.62 -22.97 22.48
N PRO A 7 6.63 -22.07 23.47
CA PRO A 7 5.50 -21.19 23.70
C PRO A 7 5.37 -20.21 22.52
N ALA A 8 4.17 -20.10 21.97
CA ALA A 8 3.84 -19.08 21.00
C ALA A 8 4.12 -17.69 21.60
N GLN A 9 5.01 -16.93 20.98
CA GLN A 9 5.23 -15.53 21.35
C GLN A 9 3.92 -14.76 21.07
N ASN A 10 3.20 -14.37 22.12
CA ASN A 10 2.13 -13.38 22.03
C ASN A 10 2.74 -12.07 21.52
N LYS A 11 2.72 -11.86 20.20
CA LYS A 11 2.99 -10.55 19.61
C LYS A 11 1.90 -9.62 20.11
N VAL A 12 2.27 -8.64 20.94
CA VAL A 12 1.37 -7.53 21.29
C VAL A 12 0.92 -6.92 19.97
N GLN A 13 -0.37 -7.05 19.67
CA GLN A 13 -0.96 -6.51 18.45
C GLN A 13 -0.90 -4.99 18.58
N LYS A 14 0.10 -4.38 17.95
CA LYS A 14 0.28 -2.92 17.95
C LYS A 14 -0.96 -2.35 17.28
N SER A 15 -1.82 -1.67 18.04
CA SER A 15 -3.02 -1.06 17.48
C SER A 15 -2.58 0.01 16.49
N ILE A 16 -2.81 -0.23 15.20
CA ILE A 16 -2.56 0.76 14.15
C ILE A 16 -3.65 1.84 14.30
N PRO A 17 -3.29 3.11 14.54
CA PRO A 17 -4.30 4.17 14.61
C PRO A 17 -5.10 4.26 13.32
N THR A 18 -6.42 4.25 13.43
CA THR A 18 -7.34 4.50 12.31
C THR A 18 -7.68 5.98 12.18
N ILE A 19 -8.33 6.35 11.08
CA ILE A 19 -8.86 7.69 10.82
C ILE A 19 -10.38 7.65 10.94
N TYR A 20 -10.97 8.67 11.54
CA TYR A 20 -12.42 8.89 11.56
C TYR A 20 -12.75 10.33 11.19
N VAL A 21 -13.99 10.60 10.79
CA VAL A 21 -14.50 11.95 10.53
C VAL A 21 -15.34 12.38 11.74
N ASP A 22 -15.03 13.54 12.32
CA ASP A 22 -15.79 14.09 13.45
C ASP A 22 -17.11 14.76 13.01
N ASP A 23 -17.93 15.18 13.98
CA ASP A 23 -19.22 15.85 13.71
C ASP A 23 -19.08 17.17 12.93
N GLY A 24 -17.87 17.74 12.87
CA GLY A 24 -17.53 18.92 12.09
C GLY A 24 -17.02 18.61 10.67
N GLY A 25 -16.92 17.35 10.28
CA GLY A 25 -16.41 16.92 8.98
C GLY A 25 -14.89 16.86 8.87
N VAL A 26 -14.15 16.94 9.99
CA VAL A 26 -12.67 16.91 9.99
C VAL A 26 -12.17 15.47 10.19
N MET A 27 -11.22 15.04 9.34
CA MET A 27 -10.53 13.76 9.53
C MET A 27 -9.58 13.83 10.72
N ARG A 28 -9.64 12.86 11.63
CA ARG A 28 -8.82 12.80 12.84
C ARG A 28 -8.23 11.43 13.08
N TRP A 29 -7.03 11.43 13.66
CA TRP A 29 -6.40 10.22 14.17
C TRP A 29 -7.13 9.70 15.41
N SER A 30 -7.41 8.40 15.43
CA SER A 30 -8.17 7.75 16.52
C SER A 30 -7.47 7.80 17.88
N ASP A 31 -6.14 7.83 17.90
CA ASP A 31 -5.31 7.82 19.10
C ASP A 31 -5.05 9.23 19.67
N THR A 32 -4.63 10.17 18.82
CA THR A 32 -4.23 11.52 19.25
C THR A 32 -5.36 12.54 19.17
N LYS A 33 -6.42 12.25 18.41
CA LYS A 33 -7.52 13.19 18.09
C LYS A 33 -7.09 14.43 17.30
N ASN A 34 -5.81 14.51 16.93
CA ASN A 34 -5.30 15.56 16.07
C ASN A 34 -5.88 15.41 14.66
N GLU A 35 -5.97 16.54 13.95
CA GLU A 35 -6.35 16.55 12.53
C GLU A 35 -5.37 15.70 11.71
N ALA A 36 -5.91 14.86 10.83
CA ALA A 36 -5.14 14.05 9.91
C ALA A 36 -4.99 14.80 8.58
N SER A 37 -3.75 15.14 8.22
CA SER A 37 -3.43 15.83 6.98
C SER A 37 -2.47 15.00 6.13
N PHE A 38 -2.77 14.88 4.84
CA PHE A 38 -1.98 14.08 3.90
C PHE A 38 -1.43 14.96 2.79
N PHE A 39 -0.10 14.97 2.66
CA PHE A 39 0.60 15.60 1.56
C PHE A 39 1.31 14.51 0.76
N GLY A 40 0.85 14.31 -0.46
CA GLY A 40 1.18 13.11 -1.22
C GLY A 40 1.03 13.28 -2.72
N VAL A 41 1.25 12.18 -3.44
CA VAL A 41 1.19 12.12 -4.91
C VAL A 41 0.22 11.05 -5.38
N ASN A 42 -0.26 11.16 -6.62
CA ASN A 42 -0.91 10.02 -7.27
C ASN A 42 0.19 9.06 -7.73
N TYR A 43 0.06 7.78 -7.38
CA TYR A 43 1.02 6.76 -7.74
C TYR A 43 0.33 5.60 -8.44
N THR A 44 0.80 5.28 -9.64
CA THR A 44 0.12 4.36 -10.56
C THR A 44 1.03 3.22 -11.01
N LEU A 45 2.22 3.02 -10.45
CA LEU A 45 3.16 2.03 -11.00
C LEU A 45 2.59 0.61 -11.14
N PRO A 46 1.80 0.09 -10.18
CA PRO A 46 1.21 -1.23 -10.35
C PRO A 46 0.19 -1.32 -11.50
N PHE A 47 -0.24 -0.19 -12.09
CA PHE A 47 -1.35 -0.11 -13.04
C PHE A 47 -1.08 0.83 -14.25
N ALA A 48 -1.94 0.75 -15.26
CA ALA A 48 -2.06 1.76 -16.31
C ALA A 48 -0.72 2.26 -16.91
N HIS A 49 -0.50 3.59 -16.93
CA HIS A 49 0.58 4.22 -17.68
C HIS A 49 1.97 3.94 -17.10
N ALA A 50 2.14 4.04 -15.78
CA ALA A 50 3.45 3.85 -15.15
C ALA A 50 3.89 2.37 -15.24
N TYR A 51 2.95 1.42 -15.10
CA TYR A 51 3.20 0.01 -15.34
C TYR A 51 3.75 -0.26 -16.76
N ARG A 52 3.09 0.30 -17.78
CA ARG A 52 3.52 0.15 -19.19
C ARG A 52 4.85 0.85 -19.46
N ALA A 53 5.05 2.04 -18.92
CA ALA A 53 6.28 2.81 -19.08
C ALA A 53 7.51 2.06 -18.54
N MET A 54 7.41 1.43 -17.37
CA MET A 54 8.51 0.60 -16.84
C MET A 54 8.82 -0.59 -17.76
N GLY A 55 7.78 -1.21 -18.32
CA GLY A 55 7.93 -2.28 -19.33
C GLY A 55 8.64 -1.82 -20.60
N TYR A 56 8.28 -0.64 -21.13
CA TYR A 56 8.94 -0.07 -22.31
C TYR A 56 10.41 0.27 -22.07
N LEU A 57 10.76 0.66 -20.85
CA LEU A 57 12.12 0.96 -20.44
C LEU A 57 12.93 -0.29 -20.04
N GLY A 58 12.29 -1.46 -19.94
CA GLY A 58 12.93 -2.67 -19.43
C GLY A 58 13.38 -2.57 -17.98
N VAL A 59 12.73 -1.73 -17.18
CA VAL A 59 13.07 -1.51 -15.77
C VAL A 59 12.24 -2.46 -14.90
N ASP A 60 12.91 -3.10 -13.94
CA ASP A 60 12.22 -3.91 -12.93
C ASP A 60 11.28 -3.04 -12.07
N ARG A 61 10.01 -3.45 -12.03
CA ARG A 61 8.94 -2.65 -11.41
C ARG A 61 9.05 -2.58 -9.90
N LYS A 62 9.51 -3.65 -9.23
CA LYS A 62 9.72 -3.64 -7.77
C LYS A 62 10.86 -2.70 -7.39
N THR A 63 11.98 -2.77 -8.12
CA THR A 63 13.11 -1.85 -7.96
C THR A 63 12.69 -0.39 -8.19
N ALA A 64 11.82 -0.14 -9.17
CA ALA A 64 11.26 1.18 -9.40
C ALA A 64 10.37 1.64 -8.23
N ILE A 65 9.52 0.76 -7.70
CA ILE A 65 8.72 1.02 -6.48
C ILE A 65 9.62 1.40 -5.31
N ASP A 66 10.66 0.62 -5.02
CA ASP A 66 11.57 0.89 -3.90
C ASP A 66 12.19 2.28 -4.00
N ARG A 67 12.67 2.63 -5.20
CA ARG A 67 13.30 3.93 -5.46
C ARG A 67 12.30 5.07 -5.32
N ASP A 68 11.10 4.90 -5.86
CA ASP A 68 10.06 5.93 -5.85
C ASP A 68 9.57 6.17 -4.40
N VAL A 69 9.28 5.12 -3.64
CA VAL A 69 8.88 5.22 -2.22
C VAL A 69 10.00 5.84 -1.37
N TYR A 70 11.26 5.44 -1.60
CA TYR A 70 12.41 6.07 -0.95
C TYR A 70 12.45 7.58 -1.21
N HIS A 71 12.25 8.01 -2.45
CA HIS A 71 12.24 9.44 -2.78
C HIS A 71 11.03 10.18 -2.19
N MET A 72 9.84 9.58 -2.18
CA MET A 72 8.65 10.15 -1.55
C MET A 72 8.88 10.39 -0.05
N ALA A 73 9.43 9.38 0.66
CA ALA A 73 9.78 9.50 2.07
C ALA A 73 10.85 10.59 2.30
N ARG A 74 11.88 10.65 1.45
CA ARG A 74 12.95 11.67 1.54
C ARG A 74 12.45 13.09 1.33
N LEU A 75 11.38 13.27 0.54
CA LEU A 75 10.71 14.55 0.32
C LEU A 75 9.72 14.92 1.44
N GLY A 76 9.50 14.03 2.41
CA GLY A 76 8.55 14.25 3.50
C GLY A 76 7.08 14.04 3.10
N LEU A 77 6.81 13.33 1.99
CA LEU A 77 5.46 12.91 1.66
C LEU A 77 5.01 11.84 2.65
N ASN A 78 3.75 11.91 3.09
CA ASN A 78 3.18 10.98 4.06
C ASN A 78 2.01 10.16 3.51
N ALA A 79 1.72 10.29 2.22
CA ALA A 79 0.69 9.54 1.54
C ALA A 79 0.97 9.41 0.04
N TYR A 80 0.34 8.41 -0.56
CA TYR A 80 0.12 8.34 -1.99
C TYR A 80 -1.29 7.83 -2.26
N ARG A 81 -1.89 8.32 -3.35
CA ARG A 81 -3.19 7.85 -3.85
C ARG A 81 -2.94 6.84 -4.96
N ILE A 82 -3.37 5.61 -4.72
CA ILE A 82 -3.30 4.54 -5.72
C ILE A 82 -4.61 4.48 -6.48
N LEU A 83 -4.52 4.43 -7.81
CA LEU A 83 -5.65 4.08 -8.66
C LEU A 83 -5.56 2.59 -8.99
N ILE A 84 -6.55 1.82 -8.53
CA ILE A 84 -6.68 0.40 -8.86
C ILE A 84 -7.59 0.28 -10.07
N TRP A 85 -7.14 -0.46 -11.08
CA TRP A 85 -7.93 -0.83 -12.25
C TRP A 85 -8.43 -2.25 -12.03
N ASP A 86 -9.72 -2.41 -11.76
CA ASP A 86 -10.36 -3.71 -11.56
C ASP A 86 -10.09 -4.65 -12.73
N VAL A 87 -10.24 -4.15 -13.96
CA VAL A 87 -9.95 -4.90 -15.19
C VAL A 87 -8.50 -5.40 -15.32
N GLU A 88 -7.55 -4.85 -14.55
CA GLU A 88 -6.15 -5.30 -14.52
C GLU A 88 -5.90 -6.34 -13.41
N ILE A 89 -6.85 -6.59 -12.50
CA ILE A 89 -6.72 -7.55 -11.38
C ILE A 89 -7.92 -8.50 -11.22
N SER A 90 -8.96 -8.39 -12.03
CA SER A 90 -10.12 -9.29 -11.99
C SER A 90 -10.52 -9.78 -13.37
N ASP A 91 -11.12 -10.97 -13.43
CA ASP A 91 -11.76 -11.48 -14.63
C ASP A 91 -13.12 -10.80 -14.90
N ALA A 92 -13.78 -11.20 -15.99
CA ALA A 92 -15.08 -10.65 -16.39
C ALA A 92 -16.23 -11.00 -15.43
N GLU A 93 -16.05 -12.01 -14.57
CA GLU A 93 -17.01 -12.40 -13.53
C GLU A 93 -16.74 -11.68 -12.20
N GLY A 94 -15.64 -10.91 -12.12
CA GLY A 94 -15.22 -10.17 -10.93
C GLY A 94 -14.38 -10.98 -9.96
N ASN A 95 -13.89 -12.15 -10.36
CA ASN A 95 -12.95 -12.92 -9.52
C ASN A 95 -11.57 -12.29 -9.58
N LEU A 96 -10.91 -12.19 -8.43
CA LEU A 96 -9.54 -11.69 -8.32
C LEU A 96 -8.56 -12.64 -9.03
N LEU A 97 -7.63 -12.07 -9.78
CA LEU A 97 -6.59 -12.79 -10.51
C LEU A 97 -5.24 -12.64 -9.81
N GLU A 98 -4.60 -13.76 -9.50
CA GLU A 98 -3.21 -13.79 -9.07
C GLU A 98 -2.28 -13.46 -10.25
N ASN A 99 -1.96 -12.19 -10.43
CA ASN A 99 -1.14 -11.70 -11.54
C ASN A 99 -0.09 -10.65 -11.08
N GLU A 100 0.76 -10.21 -12.01
CA GLU A 100 1.82 -9.23 -11.71
C GLU A 100 1.27 -7.90 -11.16
N HIS A 101 0.10 -7.43 -11.63
CA HIS A 101 -0.51 -6.20 -11.12
C HIS A 101 -0.88 -6.33 -9.65
N LEU A 102 -1.51 -7.44 -9.27
CA LEU A 102 -1.87 -7.74 -7.89
C LEU A 102 -0.62 -7.93 -7.01
N GLU A 103 0.40 -8.63 -7.53
CA GLU A 103 1.67 -8.82 -6.83
C GLU A 103 2.39 -7.47 -6.58
N LEU A 104 2.41 -6.57 -7.56
CA LEU A 104 3.00 -5.24 -7.41
C LEU A 104 2.20 -4.34 -6.47
N LEU A 105 0.86 -4.47 -6.45
CA LEU A 105 0.02 -3.78 -5.49
C LEU A 105 0.34 -4.25 -4.06
N ASP A 106 0.38 -5.57 -3.83
CA ASP A 106 0.73 -6.16 -2.54
C ASP A 106 2.13 -5.71 -2.08
N TYR A 107 3.11 -5.79 -2.97
CA TYR A 107 4.47 -5.34 -2.73
C TYR A 107 4.57 -3.87 -2.32
N LEU A 108 3.75 -2.99 -2.91
CA LEU A 108 3.75 -1.56 -2.62
C LEU A 108 3.16 -1.21 -1.24
N ILE A 109 2.22 -2.01 -0.73
CA ILE A 109 1.48 -1.70 0.50
C ILE A 109 1.95 -2.49 1.73
N HIS A 110 2.81 -3.49 1.55
CA HIS A 110 3.32 -4.35 2.62
C HIS A 110 4.62 -3.83 3.25
#